data_AF-A0AA43M0P1-F1
#
_entry.id   AF-A0AA43M0P1-F1
#
_cell.length_a   1.000
_cell.length_b   1.000
_cell.length_c   1.000
_cell.angle_alpha   90.00
_cell.angle_beta   90.00
_cell.angle_gamma   90.00
#
_symmetry.space_group_name_H-M   'P 1'
#
loop_
_entity.id
_entity.type
_entity.pdbx_description
1 polymer ?
#
loop_
_entity_poly.entity_id
_entity_poly.type
_entity_poly.pdbx_seq_one_letter_code
_entity_poly.pdbx_strand_id
1 'polypeptide(L)'
;MTEPAQGFLGIMTGRRQGHPPIAEPEFCSQLSAAAPLFDLKVLVFHPEDVAENGESITGYAWKEGRWQQTVAPAPDILYNRCFYSSRQEKKAAAAALAALSRTVPWSRGLPDKWRVYEILRRSPAAAPLLPETRLYTGTDALGFMLAEREYGVFLKPRAGSHGKRTLHARLPGAREGGGLSIRGRSGANEAFRHHFSTSDEGLRWIDRFIGTRRYIIQPYLQLTGSQGRPFDVRVLMQKNGRGAWTLTGMAVRIGGQGSLTSNLHGGGTAAAVLPFLLAEYGSAGAELLDELAAAAALLPPLLEESCGRLGELGLDFGIDPGGRICLLEANSKPGRSVFRLTGDIRAATLAAENPLRYAQHLLQHSPAGRRIPAKTLRYRQENEINGS
;
A
#
# COMPACT_ATOMS: atom_id res chain seq x y z
N MET A 1 -8.94 -34.49 24.34
CA MET A 1 -7.94 -33.49 23.93
C MET A 1 -8.71 -32.29 23.40
N THR A 2 -8.74 -31.17 24.12
CA THR A 2 -9.38 -29.93 23.64
C THR A 2 -8.52 -29.35 22.53
N GLU A 3 -9.04 -29.27 21.31
CA GLU A 3 -8.37 -28.52 20.23
C GLU A 3 -8.03 -27.11 20.76
N PRO A 4 -6.80 -26.62 20.58
CA PRO A 4 -6.49 -25.23 20.91
C PRO A 4 -7.46 -24.33 20.16
N ALA A 5 -8.00 -23.32 20.83
CA ALA A 5 -8.96 -22.41 20.22
C ALA A 5 -8.30 -21.69 19.03
N GLN A 6 -8.70 -22.07 17.83
CA GLN A 6 -8.21 -21.49 16.58
C GLN A 6 -8.59 -20.01 16.54
N GLY A 7 -7.61 -19.12 16.32
CA GLY A 7 -7.87 -17.69 16.19
C GLY A 7 -8.63 -17.37 14.91
N PHE A 8 -9.41 -16.29 14.89
CA PHE A 8 -10.23 -15.94 13.74
C PHE A 8 -9.80 -14.61 13.10
N LEU A 9 -9.29 -14.70 11.87
CA LEU A 9 -8.91 -13.56 11.03
C LEU A 9 -10.00 -13.27 9.98
N GLY A 10 -10.63 -12.11 10.08
CA GLY A 10 -11.53 -11.61 9.05
C GLY A 10 -10.80 -10.69 8.07
N ILE A 11 -10.93 -10.94 6.77
CA ILE A 11 -10.37 -10.10 5.70
C ILE A 11 -11.51 -9.35 5.03
N MET A 12 -11.59 -8.05 5.29
CA MET A 12 -12.60 -7.20 4.68
C MET A 12 -12.10 -6.65 3.35
N THR A 13 -12.81 -6.94 2.26
CA THR A 13 -12.45 -6.57 0.88
C THR A 13 -13.62 -5.86 0.17
N GLY A 14 -13.29 -5.03 -0.83
CA GLY A 14 -14.32 -4.44 -1.69
C GLY A 14 -14.91 -5.47 -2.65
N ARG A 15 -16.20 -5.35 -2.98
CA ARG A 15 -16.88 -6.20 -3.97
C ARG A 15 -16.36 -5.90 -5.38
N ARG A 16 -15.94 -6.92 -6.12
CA ARG A 16 -15.39 -6.81 -7.49
C ARG A 16 -16.01 -7.89 -8.39
N GLN A 17 -15.86 -7.76 -9.71
CA GLN A 17 -16.32 -8.80 -10.63
C GLN A 17 -15.50 -10.09 -10.44
N GLY A 18 -16.18 -11.24 -10.56
CA GLY A 18 -15.59 -12.58 -10.36
C GLY A 18 -16.47 -13.48 -9.49
N HIS A 19 -16.10 -14.75 -9.38
CA HIS A 19 -16.71 -15.69 -8.44
C HIS A 19 -15.63 -16.37 -7.57
N PRO A 20 -15.60 -16.10 -6.25
CA PRO A 20 -16.43 -15.13 -5.52
C PRO A 20 -16.08 -13.69 -5.91
N PRO A 21 -16.99 -12.73 -5.68
CA PRO A 21 -16.84 -11.34 -6.09
C PRO A 21 -15.89 -10.55 -5.17
N ILE A 22 -14.70 -11.09 -4.87
CA ILE A 22 -13.72 -10.52 -3.94
C ILE A 22 -12.60 -9.78 -4.66
N ALA A 23 -12.05 -8.76 -4.01
CA ALA A 23 -10.81 -8.14 -4.46
C ALA A 23 -9.61 -9.04 -4.14
N GLU A 24 -8.62 -9.05 -5.02
CA GLU A 24 -7.36 -9.82 -4.85
C GLU A 24 -7.60 -11.33 -4.58
N PRO A 25 -8.39 -12.03 -5.40
CA PRO A 25 -8.83 -13.41 -5.12
C PRO A 25 -7.66 -14.38 -4.95
N GLU A 26 -6.60 -14.21 -5.72
CA GLU A 26 -5.41 -15.05 -5.65
C GLU A 26 -4.63 -14.87 -4.34
N PHE A 27 -4.49 -13.63 -3.85
CA PHE A 27 -3.87 -13.40 -2.55
C PHE A 27 -4.74 -13.97 -1.42
N CYS A 28 -6.05 -13.72 -1.48
CA CYS A 28 -7.00 -14.20 -0.49
C CYS A 28 -7.04 -15.72 -0.42
N SER A 29 -6.98 -16.42 -1.55
CA SER A 29 -6.97 -17.89 -1.58
C SER A 29 -5.65 -18.46 -1.05
N GLN A 30 -4.50 -17.89 -1.44
CA GLN A 30 -3.18 -18.29 -0.94
C GLN A 30 -3.09 -18.14 0.59
N LEU A 31 -3.48 -16.98 1.10
CA LEU A 31 -3.49 -16.71 2.54
C LEU A 31 -4.48 -17.65 3.25
N SER A 32 -5.69 -17.83 2.73
CA SER A 32 -6.70 -18.69 3.38
C SER A 32 -6.30 -20.17 3.37
N ALA A 33 -5.61 -20.63 2.32
CA ALA A 33 -5.05 -21.99 2.25
C ALA A 33 -3.92 -22.21 3.26
N ALA A 34 -3.11 -21.18 3.53
CA ALA A 34 -2.02 -21.26 4.50
C ALA A 34 -2.49 -21.11 5.96
N ALA A 35 -3.66 -20.50 6.21
CA ALA A 35 -4.16 -20.18 7.55
C ALA A 35 -4.17 -21.36 8.57
N PRO A 36 -4.52 -22.60 8.20
CA PRO A 36 -4.46 -23.74 9.12
C PRO A 36 -3.05 -24.02 9.66
N LEU A 37 -1.99 -23.72 8.89
CA LEU A 37 -0.58 -23.87 9.34
C LEU A 37 -0.23 -22.91 10.49
N PHE A 38 -1.09 -21.93 10.75
CA PHE A 38 -0.93 -20.89 11.76
C PHE A 38 -2.08 -20.92 12.79
N ASP A 39 -2.80 -22.03 12.94
CA ASP A 39 -3.93 -22.13 13.87
C ASP A 39 -4.94 -20.98 13.72
N LEU A 40 -5.18 -20.55 12.47
CA LEU A 40 -6.11 -19.48 12.13
C LEU A 40 -7.23 -19.96 11.22
N LYS A 41 -8.46 -19.52 11.49
CA LYS A 41 -9.56 -19.52 10.53
C LYS A 41 -9.56 -18.19 9.78
N VAL A 42 -9.88 -18.23 8.49
CA VAL A 42 -10.00 -17.04 7.65
C VAL A 42 -11.38 -16.97 7.03
N LEU A 43 -11.99 -15.79 7.08
CA LEU A 43 -13.20 -15.43 6.33
C LEU A 43 -12.92 -14.17 5.53
N VAL A 44 -13.18 -14.21 4.23
CA VAL A 44 -13.15 -13.03 3.36
C VAL A 44 -14.56 -12.50 3.20
N PHE A 45 -14.81 -11.22 3.46
CA PHE A 45 -16.16 -10.66 3.43
C PHE A 45 -16.18 -9.23 2.91
N HIS A 46 -17.37 -8.73 2.59
CA HIS A 46 -17.60 -7.35 2.18
C HIS A 46 -18.16 -6.52 3.33
N PRO A 47 -17.87 -5.21 3.38
CA PRO A 47 -18.46 -4.34 4.40
C PRO A 47 -19.98 -4.44 4.52
N GLU A 48 -20.67 -4.60 3.40
CA GLU A 48 -22.12 -4.71 3.31
C GLU A 48 -22.68 -6.01 3.91
N ASP A 49 -21.84 -7.03 4.10
CA ASP A 49 -22.25 -8.35 4.57
C ASP A 49 -22.03 -8.54 6.09
N VAL A 50 -21.69 -7.45 6.80
CA VAL A 50 -21.62 -7.38 8.27
C VAL A 50 -23.00 -7.01 8.80
N ALA A 51 -23.56 -7.83 9.69
CA ALA A 51 -24.85 -7.52 10.33
C ALA A 51 -24.77 -6.22 11.13
N GLU A 52 -25.88 -5.47 11.22
CA GLU A 52 -25.92 -4.17 11.90
C GLU A 52 -25.49 -4.24 13.38
N ASN A 53 -25.80 -5.36 14.05
CA ASN A 53 -25.38 -5.63 15.43
C ASN A 53 -23.92 -6.09 15.57
N GLY A 54 -23.22 -6.35 14.46
CA GLY A 54 -21.84 -6.82 14.43
C GLY A 54 -21.64 -8.27 14.87
N GLU A 55 -22.71 -9.03 15.16
CA GLU A 55 -22.60 -10.37 15.73
C GLU A 55 -22.34 -11.46 14.69
N SER A 56 -22.76 -11.22 13.44
CA SER A 56 -22.59 -12.17 12.34
C SER A 56 -22.11 -11.48 11.07
N ILE A 57 -21.36 -12.24 10.27
CA ILE A 57 -20.80 -11.81 9.01
C ILE A 57 -21.05 -12.91 7.98
N THR A 58 -21.66 -12.54 6.87
CA THR A 58 -21.73 -13.42 5.69
C THR A 58 -20.47 -13.21 4.85
N GLY A 59 -19.80 -14.27 4.45
CA GLY A 59 -18.58 -14.17 3.67
C GLY A 59 -18.20 -15.48 3.01
N TYR A 60 -16.94 -15.56 2.58
CA TYR A 60 -16.38 -16.68 1.83
C TYR A 60 -15.22 -17.30 2.61
N ALA A 61 -15.32 -18.59 2.88
CA ALA A 61 -14.25 -19.40 3.43
C ALA A 61 -13.60 -20.23 2.31
N TRP A 62 -12.29 -20.41 2.37
CA TRP A 62 -11.57 -21.31 1.47
C TRP A 62 -11.53 -22.71 2.07
N LYS A 63 -12.17 -23.68 1.41
CA LYS A 63 -12.22 -25.09 1.83
C LYS A 63 -11.97 -25.98 0.63
N GLU A 64 -11.06 -26.95 0.76
CA GLU A 64 -10.80 -27.95 -0.28
C GLU A 64 -10.50 -27.33 -1.66
N GLY A 65 -9.76 -26.22 -1.70
CA GLY A 65 -9.39 -25.56 -2.96
C GLY A 65 -10.52 -24.76 -3.64
N ARG A 66 -11.64 -24.53 -2.95
CA ARG A 66 -12.78 -23.74 -3.45
C ARG A 66 -13.30 -22.74 -2.42
N TRP A 67 -13.87 -21.65 -2.93
CA TRP A 67 -14.59 -20.69 -2.11
C TRP A 67 -16.00 -21.20 -1.79
N GLN A 68 -16.38 -21.14 -0.52
CA GLN A 68 -17.72 -21.49 -0.05
C GLN A 68 -18.29 -20.33 0.75
N GLN A 69 -19.51 -19.90 0.39
CA GLN A 69 -20.20 -18.90 1.17
C GLN A 69 -20.63 -19.48 2.52
N THR A 70 -20.43 -18.73 3.59
CA THR A 70 -20.75 -19.16 4.95
C THR A 70 -21.05 -17.96 5.83
N VAL A 71 -21.62 -18.22 7.01
CA VAL A 71 -21.86 -17.23 8.05
C VAL A 71 -20.93 -17.54 9.22
N ALA A 72 -20.28 -16.52 9.76
CA ALA A 72 -19.37 -16.63 10.90
C ALA A 72 -19.66 -15.53 11.92
N PRO A 73 -19.22 -15.67 13.19
CA PRO A 73 -19.30 -14.59 14.17
C PRO A 73 -18.39 -13.40 13.80
N ALA A 74 -18.30 -12.39 14.66
CA ALA A 74 -17.26 -11.37 14.54
C ALA A 74 -15.84 -12.00 14.65
N PRO A 75 -14.87 -11.56 13.83
CA PRO A 75 -13.50 -12.05 13.92
C PRO A 75 -12.75 -11.44 15.10
N ASP A 76 -11.73 -12.15 15.57
CA ASP A 76 -10.80 -11.65 16.59
C ASP A 76 -9.93 -10.53 16.03
N ILE A 77 -9.50 -10.67 14.76
CA ILE A 77 -8.69 -9.69 14.04
C ILE A 77 -9.36 -9.29 12.72
N LEU A 78 -9.40 -7.99 12.45
CA LEU A 78 -9.89 -7.43 11.20
C LEU A 78 -8.73 -6.95 10.33
N TYR A 79 -8.47 -7.67 9.26
CA TYR A 79 -7.58 -7.22 8.20
C TYR A 79 -8.36 -6.47 7.11
N ASN A 80 -8.41 -5.14 7.25
CA ASN A 80 -9.04 -4.29 6.27
C ASN A 80 -8.16 -4.12 5.02
N ARG A 81 -8.59 -4.72 3.91
CA ARG A 81 -7.98 -4.65 2.57
C ARG A 81 -8.83 -3.87 1.56
N CYS A 82 -9.86 -3.16 2.01
CA CYS A 82 -10.74 -2.42 1.10
C CYS A 82 -10.05 -1.19 0.47
N PHE A 83 -10.29 -1.01 -0.84
CA PHE A 83 -10.02 0.22 -1.57
C PHE A 83 -11.34 0.87 -1.97
N TYR A 84 -11.65 2.03 -1.39
CA TYR A 84 -12.92 2.71 -1.59
C TYR A 84 -12.84 3.71 -2.74
N SER A 85 -13.62 3.45 -3.78
CA SER A 85 -13.74 4.26 -5.00
C SER A 85 -14.99 5.15 -5.01
N SER A 86 -16.04 4.78 -4.26
CA SER A 86 -17.30 5.53 -4.19
C SER A 86 -17.62 6.03 -2.78
N ARG A 87 -18.54 7.02 -2.67
CA ARG A 87 -19.07 7.47 -1.37
C ARG A 87 -19.83 6.35 -0.65
N GLN A 88 -20.54 5.51 -1.40
CA GLN A 88 -21.30 4.38 -0.86
C GLN A 88 -20.38 3.34 -0.24
N GLU A 89 -19.31 2.93 -0.95
CA GLU A 89 -18.31 1.99 -0.43
C GLU A 89 -17.66 2.52 0.87
N LYS A 90 -17.37 3.83 0.93
CA LYS A 90 -16.83 4.45 2.14
C LYS A 90 -17.82 4.41 3.31
N LYS A 91 -19.11 4.67 3.05
CA LYS A 91 -20.16 4.64 4.07
C LYS A 91 -20.34 3.22 4.61
N ALA A 92 -20.43 2.22 3.72
CA ALA A 92 -20.56 0.82 4.11
C ALA A 92 -19.36 0.36 4.95
N ALA A 93 -18.14 0.71 4.54
CA ALA A 93 -16.94 0.40 5.31
C ALA A 93 -16.91 1.07 6.69
N ALA A 94 -17.35 2.32 6.80
CA ALA A 94 -17.45 3.00 8.09
C ALA A 94 -18.46 2.32 9.02
N ALA A 95 -19.62 1.91 8.48
CA ALA A 95 -20.64 1.18 9.24
C ALA A 95 -20.11 -0.18 9.72
N ALA A 96 -19.47 -0.96 8.84
CA ALA A 96 -18.86 -2.24 9.18
C ALA A 96 -17.78 -2.11 10.27
N LEU A 97 -16.92 -1.09 10.17
CA LEU A 97 -15.89 -0.83 11.19
C LEU A 97 -16.49 -0.42 12.54
N ALA A 98 -17.62 0.30 12.55
CA ALA A 98 -18.33 0.65 13.78
C ALA A 98 -18.99 -0.58 14.42
N ALA A 99 -19.64 -1.43 13.62
CA ALA A 99 -20.25 -2.68 14.07
C ALA A 99 -19.18 -3.65 14.65
N LEU A 100 -17.99 -3.70 14.05
CA LEU A 100 -16.86 -4.53 14.49
C LEU A 100 -15.90 -3.82 15.46
N SER A 101 -16.41 -2.88 16.26
CA SER A 101 -15.58 -2.05 17.16
C SER A 101 -14.78 -2.83 18.21
N ARG A 102 -15.20 -4.06 18.53
CA ARG A 102 -14.51 -4.95 19.49
C ARG A 102 -13.41 -5.80 18.85
N THR A 103 -13.37 -5.88 17.52
CA THR A 103 -12.36 -6.64 16.78
C THR A 103 -11.03 -5.89 16.76
N VAL A 104 -9.91 -6.60 16.93
CA VAL A 104 -8.58 -5.98 16.87
C VAL A 104 -8.23 -5.63 15.41
N PRO A 105 -7.95 -4.37 15.06
CA PRO A 105 -7.50 -4.04 13.70
C PRO A 105 -6.11 -4.64 13.43
N TRP A 106 -5.95 -5.38 12.33
CA TRP A 106 -4.66 -5.95 11.93
C TRP A 106 -3.61 -4.85 11.73
N SER A 107 -3.99 -3.78 11.02
CA SER A 107 -3.20 -2.55 10.91
C SER A 107 -4.09 -1.33 10.70
N ARG A 108 -3.49 -0.15 10.89
CA ARG A 108 -4.00 1.12 10.37
C ARG A 108 -3.54 1.32 8.92
N GLY A 109 -4.15 2.30 8.26
CA GLY A 109 -3.70 2.78 6.95
C GLY A 109 -2.74 3.95 7.10
N LEU A 110 -1.90 4.14 6.08
CA LEU A 110 -1.12 5.38 5.94
C LEU A 110 -2.02 6.57 5.61
N PRO A 111 -1.63 7.79 6.02
CA PRO A 111 -2.27 9.03 5.60
C PRO A 111 -1.91 9.35 4.14
N ASP A 112 -2.32 10.52 3.67
CA ASP A 112 -2.01 10.96 2.31
C ASP A 112 -0.51 11.22 2.08
N LYS A 113 -0.09 11.31 0.81
CA LYS A 113 1.33 11.42 0.39
C LYS A 113 2.04 12.62 1.01
N TRP A 114 1.34 13.75 1.21
CA TRP A 114 1.93 14.92 1.83
C TRP A 114 2.24 14.65 3.30
N ARG A 115 1.31 14.01 4.02
CA ARG A 115 1.52 13.69 5.43
C ARG A 115 2.65 12.67 5.63
N VAL A 116 2.76 11.68 4.75
CA VAL A 116 3.89 10.73 4.75
C VAL A 116 5.22 11.48 4.56
N TYR A 117 5.30 12.39 3.60
CA TYR A 117 6.48 13.25 3.40
C TYR A 117 6.80 14.09 4.65
N GLU A 118 5.80 14.70 5.28
CA GLU A 118 5.99 15.50 6.50
C GLU A 118 6.52 14.70 7.70
N ILE A 119 6.11 13.43 7.81
CA ILE A 119 6.60 12.53 8.86
C ILE A 119 8.06 12.21 8.58
N LEU A 120 8.36 11.72 7.38
CA LEU A 120 9.69 11.23 7.03
C LEU A 120 10.74 12.35 6.98
N ARG A 121 10.38 13.56 6.51
CA ARG A 121 11.32 14.69 6.41
C ARG A 121 11.88 15.15 7.76
N ARG A 122 11.23 14.79 8.87
CA ARG A 122 11.67 15.14 10.23
C ARG A 122 12.83 14.28 10.71
N SER A 123 13.04 13.12 10.10
CA SER A 123 14.16 12.24 10.41
C SER A 123 15.35 12.62 9.54
N PRO A 124 16.51 13.00 10.12
CA PRO A 124 17.72 13.29 9.36
C PRO A 124 18.18 12.11 8.49
N ALA A 125 17.90 10.87 8.91
CA ALA A 125 18.27 9.68 8.15
C ALA A 125 17.32 9.40 6.97
N ALA A 126 16.04 9.78 7.07
CA ALA A 126 15.06 9.54 6.01
C ALA A 126 14.92 10.71 5.04
N ALA A 127 15.18 11.95 5.48
CA ALA A 127 15.04 13.15 4.65
C ALA A 127 15.85 13.12 3.34
N PRO A 128 17.09 12.60 3.28
CA PRO A 128 17.87 12.51 2.03
C PRO A 128 17.22 11.64 0.95
N LEU A 129 16.41 10.65 1.37
CA LEU A 129 15.66 9.75 0.49
C LEU A 129 14.44 10.42 -0.14
N LEU A 130 14.02 11.60 0.32
CA LEU A 130 12.81 12.24 -0.16
C LEU A 130 13.14 13.21 -1.30
N PRO A 131 12.43 13.15 -2.44
CA PRO A 131 12.46 14.25 -3.37
C PRO A 131 11.83 15.47 -2.72
N GLU A 132 12.35 16.65 -3.07
CA GLU A 132 11.71 17.91 -2.68
C GLU A 132 10.22 17.85 -3.03
N THR A 133 9.37 18.13 -2.05
CA THR A 133 7.92 18.05 -2.22
C THR A 133 7.29 19.35 -1.72
N ARG A 134 6.46 19.96 -2.58
CA ARG A 134 5.66 21.15 -2.27
C ARG A 134 4.18 20.87 -2.47
N LEU A 135 3.31 21.59 -1.77
CA LEU A 135 1.88 21.60 -2.07
C LEU A 135 1.63 22.46 -3.31
N TYR A 136 0.70 22.03 -4.17
CA TYR A 136 0.19 22.91 -5.22
C TYR A 136 -0.73 23.96 -4.59
N THR A 137 -0.36 25.24 -4.73
CA THR A 137 -1.12 26.39 -4.19
C THR A 137 -1.59 27.35 -5.29
N GLY A 138 -1.32 27.06 -6.56
CA GLY A 138 -1.71 27.88 -7.69
C GLY A 138 -0.65 27.89 -8.80
N THR A 139 -0.98 28.59 -9.89
CA THR A 139 -0.16 28.67 -11.09
C THR A 139 1.20 29.33 -10.84
N ASP A 140 1.27 30.32 -9.95
CA ASP A 140 2.50 31.08 -9.71
C ASP A 140 3.58 30.21 -9.05
N ALA A 141 3.19 29.47 -7.99
CA ALA A 141 4.09 28.55 -7.30
C ALA A 141 4.56 27.41 -8.22
N LEU A 142 3.68 26.94 -9.11
CA LEU A 142 4.03 25.94 -10.12
C LEU A 142 4.97 26.51 -11.18
N GLY A 143 4.71 27.73 -11.68
CA GLY A 143 5.53 28.42 -12.66
C GLY A 143 6.95 28.66 -12.15
N PHE A 144 7.08 29.10 -10.88
CA PHE A 144 8.37 29.27 -10.23
C PHE A 144 9.17 27.95 -10.20
N MET A 145 8.55 26.87 -9.72
CA MET A 145 9.24 25.57 -9.65
C MET A 145 9.57 25.02 -11.04
N LEU A 146 8.74 25.26 -12.06
CA LEU A 146 9.03 24.88 -13.45
C LEU A 146 10.26 25.60 -13.99
N ALA A 147 10.40 26.90 -13.70
CA ALA A 147 11.53 27.70 -14.18
C ALA A 147 12.87 27.24 -13.58
N GLU A 148 12.87 26.69 -12.36
CA GLU A 148 14.07 26.21 -11.69
C GLU A 148 14.42 24.73 -11.97
N ARG A 149 13.60 23.99 -12.74
CA ARG A 149 13.78 22.54 -12.92
C ARG A 149 13.91 22.20 -14.41
N GLU A 150 15.13 21.92 -14.83
CA GLU A 150 15.49 21.59 -16.22
C GLU A 150 14.61 20.47 -16.81
N TYR A 151 14.43 19.39 -16.07
CA TYR A 151 13.61 18.25 -16.52
C TYR A 151 12.11 18.40 -16.21
N GLY A 152 11.72 19.54 -15.66
CA GLY A 152 10.35 19.85 -15.28
C GLY A 152 9.95 19.27 -13.92
N VAL A 153 8.64 19.23 -13.69
CA VAL A 153 8.04 18.84 -12.43
C VAL A 153 7.01 17.74 -12.63
N PHE A 154 6.87 16.90 -11.61
CA PHE A 154 5.86 15.85 -11.52
C PHE A 154 4.78 16.25 -10.52
N LEU A 155 3.54 16.29 -10.98
CA LEU A 155 2.37 16.58 -10.15
C LEU A 155 1.59 15.30 -9.89
N LYS A 156 1.26 15.04 -8.62
CA LYS A 156 0.42 13.90 -8.22
C LYS A 156 -0.62 14.30 -7.18
N PRO A 157 -1.84 13.73 -7.22
CA PRO A 157 -2.83 13.93 -6.17
C PRO A 157 -2.28 13.50 -4.81
N ARG A 158 -2.61 14.22 -3.74
CA ARG A 158 -2.22 13.84 -2.37
C ARG A 158 -2.75 12.45 -1.99
N ALA A 159 -3.99 12.18 -2.37
CA ALA A 159 -4.66 10.90 -2.17
C ALA A 159 -5.06 10.28 -3.51
N GLY A 160 -4.89 8.96 -3.63
CA GLY A 160 -5.14 8.21 -4.85
C GLY A 160 -4.06 7.16 -5.09
N SER A 161 -4.30 6.28 -6.05
CA SER A 161 -3.45 5.13 -6.38
C SER A 161 -3.33 4.92 -7.90
N HIS A 162 -2.44 4.00 -8.30
CA HIS A 162 -2.25 3.52 -9.68
C HIS A 162 -1.79 4.58 -10.71
N GLY A 163 -1.17 5.67 -10.27
CA GLY A 163 -0.69 6.72 -11.19
C GLY A 163 -1.80 7.47 -11.93
N LYS A 164 -3.05 7.39 -11.47
CA LYS A 164 -4.16 8.16 -12.05
C LYS A 164 -3.97 9.64 -11.76
N ARG A 165 -4.31 10.49 -12.74
CA ARG A 165 -4.25 11.95 -12.62
C ARG A 165 -2.85 12.50 -12.31
N THR A 166 -1.80 11.83 -12.76
CA THR A 166 -0.43 12.35 -12.64
C THR A 166 -0.06 13.15 -13.88
N LEU A 167 0.75 14.18 -13.69
CA LEU A 167 1.26 15.04 -14.75
C LEU A 167 2.79 15.13 -14.65
N HIS A 168 3.44 15.16 -15.80
CA HIS A 168 4.78 15.71 -15.98
C HIS A 168 4.66 16.94 -16.85
N ALA A 169 5.06 18.08 -16.29
CA ALA A 169 5.07 19.36 -16.97
C ALA A 169 6.53 19.83 -17.09
N ARG A 170 6.94 20.29 -18.28
CA ARG A 170 8.27 20.87 -18.50
C ARG A 170 8.19 22.05 -19.45
N LEU A 171 9.12 22.99 -19.33
CA LEU A 171 9.35 24.08 -20.28
C LEU A 171 10.41 23.61 -21.30
N PRO A 172 10.04 23.23 -22.53
CA PRO A 172 11.01 22.85 -23.56
C PRO A 172 11.86 24.06 -23.97
N GLY A 173 13.10 23.83 -24.41
CA GLY A 173 13.92 24.91 -24.97
C GLY A 173 13.29 25.50 -26.23
N ALA A 174 13.73 26.69 -26.64
CA ALA A 174 13.21 27.37 -27.86
C ALA A 174 13.34 26.49 -29.12
N ARG A 175 14.42 25.68 -29.22
CA ARG A 175 14.63 24.73 -30.32
C ARG A 175 13.69 23.52 -30.28
N GLU A 176 12.99 23.30 -29.18
CA GLU A 176 12.04 22.20 -28.96
C GLU A 176 10.57 22.67 -29.02
N GLY A 177 10.34 23.88 -29.54
CA GLY A 177 9.01 24.49 -29.69
C GLY A 177 8.64 25.50 -28.59
N GLY A 178 9.45 25.64 -27.53
CA GLY A 178 9.16 26.54 -26.41
C GLY A 178 7.88 26.17 -25.66
N GLY A 179 7.29 27.14 -24.95
CA GLY A 179 6.01 26.99 -24.27
C GLY A 179 6.00 25.98 -23.12
N LEU A 180 4.89 25.25 -22.94
CA LEU A 180 4.74 24.22 -21.91
C LEU A 180 4.33 22.87 -22.50
N SER A 181 5.13 21.84 -22.24
CA SER A 181 4.79 20.46 -22.59
C SER A 181 4.24 19.73 -21.37
N ILE A 182 3.13 19.00 -21.56
CA ILE A 182 2.49 18.18 -20.53
C ILE A 182 2.31 16.76 -21.05
N ARG A 183 2.69 15.79 -20.24
CA ARG A 183 2.33 14.37 -20.40
C ARG A 183 1.68 13.90 -19.11
N GLY A 184 0.67 13.04 -19.19
CA GLY A 184 0.00 12.60 -17.98
C GLY A 184 -0.94 11.43 -18.15
N ARG A 185 -1.68 11.12 -17.08
CA ARG A 185 -2.75 10.12 -17.08
C ARG A 185 -4.07 10.71 -16.61
N SER A 186 -5.17 10.37 -17.27
CA SER A 186 -6.51 10.86 -16.93
C SER A 186 -7.04 10.23 -15.64
N GLY A 187 -8.25 10.60 -15.23
CA GLY A 187 -8.98 9.92 -14.13
C GLY A 187 -9.33 8.47 -14.46
N ALA A 188 -9.54 8.15 -15.73
CA ALA A 188 -9.72 6.80 -16.25
C ALA A 188 -8.39 6.05 -16.44
N ASN A 189 -7.26 6.68 -16.10
CA ASN A 189 -5.91 6.17 -16.29
C ASN A 189 -5.42 6.14 -17.75
N GLU A 190 -6.02 6.91 -18.65
CA GLU A 190 -5.61 6.98 -20.06
C GLU A 190 -4.44 7.95 -20.23
N ALA A 191 -3.46 7.57 -21.03
CA ALA A 191 -2.32 8.46 -21.31
C ALA A 191 -2.75 9.61 -22.22
N PHE A 192 -2.23 10.81 -21.97
CA PHE A 192 -2.43 11.96 -22.84
C PHE A 192 -1.18 12.83 -22.91
N ARG A 193 -1.16 13.70 -23.93
CA ARG A 193 -0.11 14.68 -24.15
C ARG A 193 -0.71 15.98 -24.65
N HIS A 194 -0.22 17.09 -24.10
CA HIS A 194 -0.53 18.43 -24.56
C HIS A 194 0.75 19.23 -24.75
N HIS A 195 0.70 20.18 -25.67
CA HIS A 195 1.71 21.20 -25.87
C HIS A 195 0.98 22.53 -26.01
N PHE A 196 1.44 23.53 -25.27
CA PHE A 196 0.89 24.88 -25.26
C PHE A 196 1.96 25.85 -25.72
N SER A 197 1.59 26.78 -26.60
CA SER A 197 2.52 27.76 -27.16
C SER A 197 3.08 28.71 -26.09
N THR A 198 2.32 28.93 -25.01
CA THR A 198 2.74 29.76 -23.88
C THR A 198 2.70 28.99 -22.56
N SER A 199 3.57 29.39 -21.61
CA SER A 199 3.56 28.86 -20.24
C SER A 199 2.20 29.06 -19.57
N ASP A 200 1.60 30.23 -19.74
CA ASP A 200 0.40 30.64 -19.02
C ASP A 200 -0.84 29.83 -19.43
N GLU A 201 -0.97 29.51 -20.72
CA GLU A 201 -2.03 28.63 -21.20
C GLU A 201 -1.93 27.24 -20.58
N GLY A 202 -0.71 26.70 -20.54
CA GLY A 202 -0.43 25.40 -19.94
C GLY A 202 -0.66 25.39 -18.43
N LEU A 203 -0.24 26.44 -17.72
CA LEU A 203 -0.48 26.60 -16.28
C LEU A 203 -1.98 26.67 -15.97
N ARG A 204 -2.75 27.47 -16.72
CA ARG A 204 -4.22 27.53 -16.59
C ARG A 204 -4.88 26.18 -16.90
N TRP A 205 -4.36 25.42 -17.86
CA TRP A 205 -4.85 24.08 -18.15
C TRP A 205 -4.60 23.11 -16.98
N ILE A 206 -3.39 23.15 -16.39
CA ILE A 206 -3.05 22.32 -15.21
C ILE A 206 -3.98 22.66 -14.05
N ASP A 207 -4.22 23.94 -13.80
CA ASP A 207 -5.10 24.39 -12.72
C ASP A 207 -6.52 23.84 -12.88
N ARG A 208 -7.09 23.92 -14.10
CA ARG A 208 -8.39 23.31 -14.41
C ARG A 208 -8.38 21.79 -14.28
N PHE A 209 -7.31 21.12 -14.70
CA PHE A 209 -7.18 19.65 -14.58
C PHE A 209 -7.15 19.19 -13.13
N ILE A 210 -6.43 19.93 -12.27
CA ILE A 210 -6.37 19.72 -10.83
C ILE A 210 -7.75 19.96 -10.22
N GLY A 211 -8.37 21.11 -10.54
CA GLY A 211 -9.65 21.56 -9.99
C GLY A 211 -9.55 21.74 -8.48
N THR A 212 -10.55 21.26 -7.73
CA THR A 212 -10.60 21.39 -6.26
C THR A 212 -9.76 20.34 -5.52
N ARG A 213 -8.98 19.52 -6.24
CA ARG A 213 -8.19 18.45 -5.64
C ARG A 213 -6.90 19.01 -5.08
N ARG A 214 -6.41 18.39 -4.02
CA ARG A 214 -5.12 18.73 -3.43
C ARG A 214 -4.00 17.92 -4.08
N TYR A 215 -2.98 18.60 -4.59
CA TYR A 215 -1.83 18.01 -5.27
C TYR A 215 -0.54 18.32 -4.53
N ILE A 216 0.46 17.47 -4.78
CA ILE A 216 1.87 17.77 -4.50
C ILE A 216 2.63 17.91 -5.81
N ILE A 217 3.67 18.74 -5.77
CA ILE A 217 4.61 19.01 -6.85
C ILE A 217 5.98 18.50 -6.39
N GLN A 218 6.65 17.73 -7.24
CA GLN A 218 8.00 17.23 -7.03
C GLN A 218 8.85 17.49 -8.28
N PRO A 219 10.19 17.57 -8.17
CA PRO A 219 11.06 17.50 -9.35
C PRO A 219 10.74 16.24 -10.17
N TYR A 220 10.80 16.36 -11.49
CA TYR A 220 10.75 15.17 -12.33
C TYR A 220 12.07 14.40 -12.19
N LEU A 221 11.99 13.18 -11.66
CA LEU A 221 13.15 12.29 -11.51
C LEU A 221 13.34 11.49 -12.80
N GLN A 222 14.55 11.46 -13.33
CA GLN A 222 14.90 10.71 -14.53
C GLN A 222 15.11 9.22 -14.19
N LEU A 223 14.02 8.50 -13.95
CA LEU A 223 14.05 7.11 -13.52
C LEU A 223 13.90 6.17 -14.71
N THR A 224 14.74 6.33 -15.73
CA THR A 224 14.71 5.54 -16.96
C THR A 224 15.97 4.70 -17.07
N GLY A 225 15.79 3.40 -17.32
CA GLY A 225 16.91 2.50 -17.57
C GLY A 225 17.51 2.70 -18.96
N SER A 226 18.61 2.02 -19.23
CA SER A 226 19.40 2.02 -20.47
C SER A 226 18.56 1.85 -21.74
N GLN A 227 17.45 1.12 -21.65
CA GLN A 227 16.51 0.87 -22.75
C GLN A 227 15.44 1.97 -22.91
N GLY A 228 15.58 3.11 -22.23
CA GLY A 228 14.63 4.22 -22.27
C GLY A 228 13.27 3.93 -21.64
N ARG A 229 13.18 2.90 -20.78
CA ARG A 229 11.96 2.51 -20.08
C ARG A 229 11.99 2.98 -18.63
N PRO A 230 10.91 3.56 -18.10
CA PRO A 230 10.87 3.97 -16.71
C PRO A 230 10.91 2.74 -15.79
N PHE A 231 11.62 2.83 -14.67
CA PHE A 231 11.62 1.77 -13.66
C PHE A 231 11.53 2.31 -12.24
N ASP A 232 11.09 1.45 -11.32
CA ASP A 232 11.26 1.62 -9.88
C ASP A 232 11.54 0.27 -9.21
N VAL A 233 12.04 0.31 -7.98
CA VAL A 233 12.20 -0.87 -7.13
C VAL A 233 11.06 -0.89 -6.12
N ARG A 234 10.18 -1.88 -6.22
CA ARG A 234 9.16 -2.23 -5.23
C ARG A 234 9.82 -3.05 -4.13
N VAL A 235 9.79 -2.54 -2.91
CA VAL A 235 10.20 -3.26 -1.70
C VAL A 235 8.98 -3.55 -0.85
N LEU A 236 8.78 -4.80 -0.45
CA LEU A 236 7.73 -5.20 0.50
C LEU A 236 8.35 -5.41 1.88
N MET A 237 7.94 -4.58 2.84
CA MET A 237 8.25 -4.70 4.26
C MET A 237 7.02 -5.24 4.99
N GLN A 238 7.19 -6.28 5.80
CA GLN A 238 6.10 -6.85 6.62
C GLN A 238 6.58 -7.15 8.03
N LYS A 239 5.65 -7.07 8.98
CA LYS A 239 5.87 -7.61 10.31
C LYS A 239 5.87 -9.12 10.28
N ASN A 240 6.88 -9.71 10.92
CA ASN A 240 6.97 -11.16 11.10
C ASN A 240 6.17 -11.62 12.33
N GLY A 241 6.27 -12.91 12.68
CA GLY A 241 5.59 -13.50 13.84
C GLY A 241 6.04 -12.98 15.21
N ARG A 242 7.09 -12.14 15.27
CA ARG A 242 7.54 -11.44 16.48
C ARG A 242 7.04 -9.99 16.52
N GLY A 243 6.26 -9.55 15.53
CA GLY A 243 5.82 -8.17 15.38
C GLY A 243 6.91 -7.21 14.90
N ALA A 244 8.08 -7.73 14.47
CA ALA A 244 9.21 -6.93 14.00
C ALA A 244 9.17 -6.76 12.47
N TRP A 245 9.54 -5.57 12.00
CA TRP A 245 9.66 -5.27 10.57
C TRP A 245 10.76 -6.07 9.90
N THR A 246 10.44 -6.68 8.76
CA THR A 246 11.39 -7.47 7.97
C THR A 246 11.20 -7.22 6.48
N LEU A 247 12.30 -7.28 5.73
CA LEU A 247 12.28 -7.31 4.28
C LEU A 247 11.69 -8.64 3.81
N THR A 248 10.57 -8.59 3.11
CA THR A 248 9.89 -9.77 2.55
C THR A 248 10.36 -10.08 1.14
N GLY A 249 10.56 -9.04 0.33
CA GLY A 249 11.02 -9.18 -1.04
C GLY A 249 11.21 -7.85 -1.72
N MET A 250 12.00 -7.85 -2.80
CA MET A 250 12.18 -6.71 -3.69
C MET A 250 12.00 -7.14 -5.14
N ALA A 251 11.48 -6.25 -5.96
CA ALA A 251 11.38 -6.48 -7.39
C ALA A 251 11.43 -5.16 -8.17
N VAL A 252 12.09 -5.16 -9.33
CA VAL A 252 12.07 -4.03 -10.24
C VAL A 252 10.78 -4.08 -11.04
N ARG A 253 10.07 -2.96 -11.13
CA ARG A 253 8.95 -2.77 -12.05
C ARG A 253 9.42 -1.92 -13.21
N ILE A 254 9.27 -2.44 -14.42
CA ILE A 254 9.67 -1.76 -15.66
C ILE A 254 8.40 -1.37 -16.40
N GLY A 255 8.23 -0.08 -16.69
CA GLY A 255 7.08 0.42 -17.43
C GLY A 255 7.20 0.16 -18.94
N GLY A 256 6.05 0.25 -19.62
CA GLY A 256 6.02 0.20 -21.09
C GLY A 256 6.82 1.35 -21.72
N GLN A 257 7.27 1.14 -22.95
CA GLN A 257 8.00 2.17 -23.71
C GLN A 257 7.15 3.43 -23.87
N GLY A 258 7.75 4.61 -23.65
CA GLY A 258 7.05 5.89 -23.70
C GLY A 258 6.07 6.15 -22.54
N SER A 259 5.94 5.23 -21.59
CA SER A 259 5.17 5.45 -20.36
C SER A 259 5.86 6.48 -19.47
N LEU A 260 5.06 7.24 -18.73
CA LEU A 260 5.54 8.15 -17.70
C LEU A 260 5.90 7.44 -16.38
N THR A 261 5.36 6.24 -16.17
CA THR A 261 5.51 5.49 -14.92
C THR A 261 5.75 4.00 -15.18
N SER A 262 6.41 3.35 -14.24
CA SER A 262 6.73 1.92 -14.15
C SER A 262 5.55 1.02 -13.72
N ASN A 263 4.32 1.54 -13.74
CA ASN A 263 3.15 0.81 -13.26
C ASN A 263 2.85 -0.46 -14.10
N LEU A 264 2.86 -1.62 -13.45
CA LEU A 264 2.56 -2.93 -14.09
C LEU A 264 1.19 -2.97 -14.79
N HIS A 265 0.18 -2.27 -14.25
CA HIS A 265 -1.18 -2.22 -14.81
C HIS A 265 -1.25 -1.56 -16.21
N GLY A 266 -0.18 -0.90 -16.66
CA GLY A 266 -0.06 -0.30 -17.98
C GLY A 266 0.77 -1.11 -18.98
N GLY A 267 0.92 -2.43 -18.78
CA GLY A 267 1.73 -3.30 -19.65
C GLY A 267 3.21 -3.35 -19.25
N GLY A 268 3.53 -3.07 -17.98
CA GLY A 268 4.88 -3.19 -17.45
C GLY A 268 5.27 -4.63 -17.12
N THR A 269 6.58 -4.89 -17.00
CA THR A 269 7.14 -6.18 -16.59
C THR A 269 7.80 -6.09 -15.22
N ALA A 270 8.09 -7.24 -14.62
CA ALA A 270 8.87 -7.33 -13.39
C ALA A 270 10.23 -8.00 -13.67
N ALA A 271 11.26 -7.59 -12.94
CA ALA A 271 12.58 -8.20 -13.01
C ALA A 271 13.19 -8.38 -11.60
N ALA A 272 14.08 -9.35 -11.47
CA ALA A 272 14.89 -9.53 -10.26
C ALA A 272 15.81 -8.32 -10.06
N VAL A 273 15.97 -7.87 -8.81
CA VAL A 273 16.63 -6.59 -8.51
C VAL A 273 18.12 -6.63 -8.81
N LEU A 274 18.86 -7.61 -8.26
CA LEU A 274 20.32 -7.63 -8.40
C LEU A 274 20.77 -7.71 -9.87
N PRO A 275 20.27 -8.64 -10.71
CA PRO A 275 20.69 -8.68 -12.11
C PRO A 275 20.37 -7.39 -12.87
N PHE A 276 19.23 -6.75 -12.55
CA PHE A 276 18.84 -5.49 -13.16
C PHE A 276 19.78 -4.34 -12.73
N LEU A 277 20.07 -4.21 -11.43
CA LEU A 277 20.98 -3.17 -10.94
C LEU A 277 22.41 -3.35 -11.47
N LEU A 278 22.90 -4.59 -11.58
CA LEU A 278 24.21 -4.86 -12.18
C LEU A 278 24.25 -4.47 -13.66
N ALA A 279 23.16 -4.67 -14.40
CA ALA A 279 23.08 -4.28 -15.80
C ALA A 279 23.03 -2.75 -15.98
N GLU A 280 22.36 -2.04 -15.08
CA GLU A 280 22.16 -0.58 -15.18
C GLU A 280 23.29 0.24 -14.55
N TYR A 281 23.92 -0.26 -13.47
CA TYR A 281 24.90 0.47 -12.66
C TYR A 281 26.27 -0.22 -12.55
N GLY A 282 26.49 -1.33 -13.27
CA GLY A 282 27.72 -2.09 -13.21
C GLY A 282 27.96 -2.68 -11.81
N SER A 283 29.21 -2.71 -11.35
CA SER A 283 29.58 -3.29 -10.04
C SER A 283 28.92 -2.57 -8.85
N ALA A 284 28.59 -1.28 -8.99
CA ALA A 284 27.89 -0.51 -7.96
C ALA A 284 26.45 -1.04 -7.71
N GLY A 285 25.89 -1.83 -8.63
CA GLY A 285 24.55 -2.41 -8.47
C GLY A 285 24.39 -3.29 -7.22
N ALA A 286 25.46 -3.93 -6.75
CA ALA A 286 25.43 -4.70 -5.50
C ALA A 286 25.35 -3.79 -4.26
N GLU A 287 26.14 -2.71 -4.22
CA GLU A 287 26.11 -1.72 -3.14
C GLU A 287 24.75 -1.01 -3.09
N LEU A 288 24.18 -0.66 -4.26
CA LEU A 288 22.84 -0.07 -4.35
C LEU A 288 21.75 -1.00 -3.80
N LEU A 289 21.89 -2.33 -3.94
CA LEU A 289 20.94 -3.27 -3.36
C LEU A 289 20.96 -3.23 -1.83
N ASP A 290 22.15 -3.18 -1.24
CA ASP A 290 22.32 -3.10 0.22
C ASP A 290 21.84 -1.76 0.76
N GLU A 291 22.12 -0.66 0.06
CA GLU A 291 21.59 0.67 0.38
C GLU A 291 20.06 0.71 0.29
N LEU A 292 19.45 0.10 -0.73
CA LEU A 292 18.00 -0.03 -0.84
C LEU A 292 17.41 -0.82 0.34
N ALA A 293 18.07 -1.91 0.75
CA ALA A 293 17.62 -2.71 1.89
C ALA A 293 17.67 -1.91 3.19
N ALA A 294 18.76 -1.18 3.42
CA ALA A 294 18.92 -0.31 4.58
C ALA A 294 17.90 0.84 4.59
N ALA A 295 17.72 1.51 3.46
CA ALA A 295 16.72 2.56 3.27
C ALA A 295 15.30 2.02 3.55
N ALA A 296 14.95 0.85 3.02
CA ALA A 296 13.65 0.23 3.23
C ALA A 296 13.41 -0.20 4.68
N ALA A 297 14.45 -0.63 5.41
CA ALA A 297 14.36 -0.99 6.83
C ALA A 297 14.13 0.23 7.75
N LEU A 298 14.63 1.40 7.36
CA LEU A 298 14.54 2.63 8.14
C LEU A 298 13.10 3.20 8.21
N LEU A 299 12.34 3.13 7.11
CA LEU A 299 11.08 3.87 6.97
C LEU A 299 9.90 3.33 7.80
N PRO A 300 9.65 2.01 7.91
CA PRO A 300 8.46 1.49 8.57
C PRO A 300 8.33 1.88 10.05
N PRO A 301 9.38 1.83 10.89
CA PRO A 301 9.28 2.28 12.28
C PRO A 301 8.88 3.75 12.42
N LEU A 302 9.46 4.64 11.61
CA LEU A 302 9.15 6.08 11.62
C LEU A 302 7.69 6.37 11.26
N LEU A 303 7.17 5.64 10.26
CA LEU A 303 5.77 5.78 9.84
C LEU A 303 4.81 5.20 10.88
N GLU A 304 5.16 4.04 11.46
CA GLU A 304 4.34 3.40 12.49
C GLU A 304 4.25 4.24 13.77
N GLU A 305 5.35 4.86 14.21
CA GLU A 305 5.35 5.76 15.37
C GLU A 305 4.36 6.91 15.20
N SER A 306 4.30 7.50 14.01
CA SER A 306 3.44 8.65 13.72
C SER A 306 2.00 8.28 13.32
N CYS A 307 1.79 7.14 12.68
CA CYS A 307 0.49 6.73 12.13
C CYS A 307 -0.27 5.73 13.02
N GLY A 308 0.40 5.21 14.06
CA GLY A 308 -0.04 4.07 14.85
C GLY A 308 0.23 2.74 14.14
N ARG A 309 -0.19 1.63 14.77
CA ARG A 309 0.13 0.27 14.37
C ARG A 309 -0.03 0.03 12.86
N LEU A 310 1.06 -0.30 12.20
CA LEU A 310 1.12 -0.77 10.83
C LEU A 310 1.46 -2.29 10.84
N GLY A 311 1.43 -2.92 9.67
CA GLY A 311 1.71 -4.36 9.54
C GLY A 311 2.42 -4.72 8.24
N GLU A 312 2.13 -3.99 7.16
CA GLU A 312 2.86 -4.10 5.90
C GLU A 312 3.01 -2.75 5.22
N LEU A 313 4.09 -2.59 4.45
CA LEU A 313 4.36 -1.44 3.61
C LEU A 313 4.97 -1.89 2.27
N GLY A 314 4.39 -1.44 1.16
CA GLY A 314 5.07 -1.41 -0.13
C GLY A 314 5.73 -0.06 -0.31
N LEU A 315 7.05 -0.07 -0.45
CA LEU A 315 7.88 1.11 -0.67
C LEU A 315 8.34 1.09 -2.13
N ASP A 316 8.09 2.17 -2.86
CA ASP A 316 8.53 2.33 -4.24
C ASP A 316 9.72 3.29 -4.26
N PHE A 317 10.88 2.80 -4.70
CA PHE A 317 12.11 3.58 -4.80
C PHE A 317 12.49 3.82 -6.25
N GLY A 318 12.85 5.05 -6.57
CA GLY A 318 13.57 5.40 -7.79
C GLY A 318 15.07 5.40 -7.53
N ILE A 319 15.84 5.09 -8.55
CA ILE A 319 17.30 5.25 -8.56
C ILE A 319 17.59 6.08 -9.80
N ASP A 320 18.21 7.25 -9.61
CA ASP A 320 18.58 8.13 -10.72
C ASP A 320 19.90 7.67 -11.38
N PRO A 321 20.30 8.26 -12.53
CA PRO A 321 21.51 7.84 -13.22
C PRO A 321 22.80 7.96 -12.39
N GLY A 322 22.80 8.78 -11.34
CA GLY A 322 23.92 8.92 -10.40
C GLY A 322 23.89 7.91 -9.26
N GLY A 323 22.93 6.98 -9.23
CA GLY A 323 22.76 6.00 -8.16
C GLY A 323 21.99 6.53 -6.95
N ARG A 324 21.46 7.76 -6.99
CA ARG A 324 20.75 8.32 -5.83
C ARG A 324 19.39 7.65 -5.65
N ILE A 325 19.19 7.06 -4.48
CA ILE A 325 17.92 6.42 -4.09
C ILE A 325 16.92 7.49 -3.60
N CYS A 326 15.72 7.47 -4.18
CA CYS A 326 14.61 8.34 -3.82
C CYS A 326 13.33 7.53 -3.53
N LEU A 327 12.70 7.74 -2.37
CA LEU A 327 11.37 7.20 -2.09
C LEU A 327 10.30 7.94 -2.89
N LEU A 328 9.59 7.22 -3.76
CA LEU A 328 8.54 7.74 -4.62
C LEU A 328 7.16 7.68 -3.96
N GLU A 329 6.88 6.56 -3.29
CA GLU A 329 5.62 6.26 -2.64
C GLU A 329 5.77 5.21 -1.52
N ALA A 330 4.96 5.33 -0.48
CA ALA A 330 4.74 4.30 0.53
C ALA A 330 3.25 3.93 0.58
N ASN A 331 2.93 2.63 0.57
CA ASN A 331 1.57 2.10 0.55
C ASN A 331 1.36 1.08 1.69
N SER A 332 0.31 1.25 2.49
CA SER A 332 -0.08 0.30 3.57
C SER A 332 -0.95 -0.87 3.10
N LYS A 333 -1.34 -0.87 1.82
CA LYS A 333 -2.05 -1.96 1.17
C LYS A 333 -1.35 -2.33 -0.14
N PRO A 334 -0.07 -2.77 -0.09
CA PRO A 334 0.65 -3.11 -1.30
C PRO A 334 -0.03 -4.26 -2.07
N GLY A 335 0.09 -4.22 -3.39
CA GLY A 335 -0.04 -5.40 -4.23
C GLY A 335 1.26 -6.21 -4.18
N ARG A 336 1.16 -7.51 -4.42
CA ARG A 336 2.25 -8.50 -4.24
C ARG A 336 2.45 -9.44 -5.43
N SER A 337 1.73 -9.22 -6.53
CA SER A 337 1.86 -10.02 -7.76
C SER A 337 3.26 -9.96 -8.37
N VAL A 338 4.02 -8.89 -8.09
CA VAL A 338 5.36 -8.68 -8.65
C VAL A 338 6.31 -9.83 -8.34
N PHE A 339 6.25 -10.44 -7.15
CA PHE A 339 7.17 -11.51 -6.74
C PHE A 339 6.94 -12.82 -7.50
N ARG A 340 5.70 -13.10 -7.91
CA ARG A 340 5.42 -14.23 -8.80
C ARG A 340 5.92 -13.96 -10.21
N LEU A 341 5.76 -12.73 -10.70
CA LEU A 341 6.25 -12.34 -12.03
C LEU A 341 7.78 -12.42 -12.15
N THR A 342 8.51 -12.21 -11.04
CA THR A 342 9.97 -12.39 -11.00
C THR A 342 10.41 -13.83 -10.77
N GLY A 343 9.49 -14.76 -10.50
CA GLY A 343 9.81 -16.14 -10.10
C GLY A 343 10.38 -16.27 -8.68
N ASP A 344 10.28 -15.23 -7.84
CA ASP A 344 10.73 -15.28 -6.45
C ASP A 344 9.66 -15.97 -5.59
N ILE A 345 9.68 -17.30 -5.62
CA ILE A 345 8.74 -18.16 -4.90
C ILE A 345 8.82 -17.90 -3.39
N ARG A 346 10.02 -17.68 -2.86
CA ARG A 346 10.22 -17.43 -1.42
C ARG A 346 9.53 -16.13 -1.00
N ALA A 347 9.77 -15.03 -1.71
CA ALA A 347 9.12 -13.76 -1.41
C ALA A 347 7.60 -13.84 -1.61
N ALA A 348 7.13 -14.55 -2.64
CA ALA A 348 5.71 -14.75 -2.89
C ALA A 348 5.02 -15.51 -1.73
N THR A 349 5.64 -16.58 -1.24
CA THR A 349 5.15 -17.35 -0.08
C THR A 349 5.14 -16.49 1.19
N LEU A 350 6.26 -15.83 1.50
CA LEU A 350 6.36 -14.96 2.68
C LEU A 350 5.35 -13.80 2.62
N ALA A 351 5.10 -13.22 1.44
CA ALA A 351 4.14 -12.15 1.24
C ALA A 351 2.69 -12.56 1.58
N ALA A 352 2.38 -13.86 1.49
CA ALA A 352 1.09 -14.44 1.88
C ALA A 352 1.06 -14.89 3.34
N GLU A 353 2.15 -15.45 3.86
CA GLU A 353 2.23 -16.01 5.22
C GLU A 353 2.49 -14.98 6.32
N ASN A 354 3.31 -13.96 6.08
CA ASN A 354 3.62 -12.95 7.11
C ASN A 354 2.38 -12.26 7.69
N PRO A 355 1.33 -11.95 6.89
CA PRO A 355 0.06 -11.48 7.44
C PRO A 355 -0.57 -12.40 8.50
N LEU A 356 -0.47 -13.72 8.32
CA LEU A 356 -0.95 -14.73 9.27
C LEU A 356 -0.06 -14.80 10.51
N ARG A 357 1.27 -14.83 10.31
CA ARG A 357 2.25 -14.80 11.40
C ARG A 357 2.05 -13.58 12.29
N TYR A 358 1.83 -12.41 11.70
CA TYR A 358 1.56 -11.19 12.45
C TYR A 358 0.17 -11.22 13.11
N ALA A 359 -0.84 -11.82 12.50
CA ALA A 359 -2.14 -12.01 13.15
C ALA A 359 -2.02 -12.89 14.41
N GLN A 360 -1.26 -13.98 14.37
CA GLN A 360 -0.97 -14.78 15.58
C GLN A 360 -0.27 -13.95 16.66
N HIS A 361 0.73 -13.15 16.28
CA HIS A 361 1.42 -12.25 17.21
C HIS A 361 0.43 -11.29 17.90
N LEU A 362 -0.50 -10.70 17.14
CA LEU A 362 -1.53 -9.83 17.69
C LEU A 362 -2.48 -10.56 18.64
N LEU A 363 -2.86 -11.80 18.35
CA LEU A 363 -3.70 -12.60 19.25
C LEU A 363 -3.00 -12.87 20.58
N GLN A 364 -1.69 -13.13 20.56
CA GLN A 364 -0.91 -13.40 21.78
C GLN A 364 -0.69 -12.14 22.64
N HIS A 365 -0.70 -10.95 22.03
CA HIS A 365 -0.31 -9.69 22.68
C HIS A 365 -1.46 -8.67 22.80
N SER A 366 -2.65 -8.97 22.30
CA SER A 366 -3.82 -8.11 22.50
C SER A 366 -4.46 -8.35 23.88
N PRO A 367 -5.03 -7.32 24.52
CA PRO A 367 -5.76 -7.48 25.79
C PRO A 367 -6.88 -8.53 25.72
N ALA A 368 -7.52 -8.69 24.56
CA ALA A 368 -8.53 -9.72 24.28
C ALA A 368 -7.95 -11.15 24.23
N GLY A 369 -6.65 -11.29 23.98
CA GLY A 369 -5.91 -12.57 23.96
C GLY A 369 -5.55 -13.11 25.33
N ARG A 370 -5.66 -12.30 26.40
CA ARG A 370 -5.68 -12.81 27.78
C ARG A 370 -7.05 -13.45 28.04
N ARG A 371 -7.34 -14.57 27.39
CA ARG A 371 -8.31 -15.52 27.94
C ARG A 371 -7.75 -15.96 29.29
N ILE A 372 -8.30 -15.40 30.36
CA ILE A 372 -8.11 -15.91 31.72
C ILE A 372 -8.42 -17.42 31.64
N PRO A 373 -7.50 -18.33 32.00
CA PRO A 373 -7.82 -19.74 32.03
C PRO A 373 -9.01 -19.89 32.96
N ALA A 374 -10.04 -20.61 32.52
CA ALA A 374 -11.26 -20.85 33.28
C ALA A 374 -10.89 -21.42 34.66
N LYS A 375 -10.71 -20.53 35.65
CA LYS A 375 -10.74 -20.94 37.04
C LYS A 375 -12.17 -21.35 37.28
N THR A 376 -12.31 -22.65 37.50
CA THR A 376 -13.47 -23.36 38.00
C THR A 376 -14.24 -22.47 38.97
N LEU A 377 -15.30 -21.82 38.48
CA LEU A 377 -16.33 -21.23 39.33
C LEU A 377 -17.07 -22.42 39.94
N ARG A 378 -16.57 -22.87 41.09
CA ARG A 378 -17.32 -23.77 41.95
C ARG A 378 -18.57 -23.02 42.40
N TYR A 379 -19.72 -23.55 42.03
CA TYR A 379 -21.00 -23.29 42.66
C TYR A 379 -20.83 -23.30 44.19
N ARG A 380 -21.27 -22.22 44.84
CA ARG A 380 -21.85 -22.28 46.17
C ARG A 380 -23.21 -21.61 46.10
N GLN A 381 -24.23 -22.45 46.05
CA GLN A 381 -25.57 -22.12 46.55
C GLN A 381 -25.57 -22.38 48.06
N GLU A 382 -26.30 -21.51 48.77
CA GLU A 382 -27.01 -21.66 50.05
C GLU A 382 -26.82 -20.34 50.84
N ASN A 383 -27.77 -19.41 50.80
CA ASN A 383 -29.06 -19.32 51.50
C ASN A 383 -28.95 -18.98 53.00
N GLU A 384 -29.79 -18.00 53.40
CA GLU A 384 -30.26 -17.66 54.76
C GLU A 384 -29.28 -16.91 55.69
N ILE A 385 -29.66 -16.00 56.61
CA ILE A 385 -30.88 -15.34 57.09
C ILE A 385 -30.40 -14.21 58.03
N ASN A 386 -31.17 -13.11 58.11
CA ASN A 386 -31.28 -12.07 59.16
C ASN A 386 -30.07 -11.55 59.98
N GLY A 387 -30.05 -10.23 60.19
CA GLY A 387 -29.77 -9.68 61.53
C GLY A 387 -29.07 -8.31 61.58
N SER A 388 -29.84 -7.32 62.05
CA SER A 388 -29.44 -5.98 62.56
C SER A 388 -29.18 -4.87 61.56
#